data_AF-A0A7C3I0E5-F1
#
_entry.id   AF-A0A7C3I0E5-F1
#
_cell.length_a   1.000
_cell.length_b   1.000
_cell.length_c   1.000
_cell.angle_alpha   90.00
_cell.angle_beta   90.00
_cell.angle_gamma   90.00
#
_symmetry.space_group_name_H-M   'P 1'
#
loop_
_entity.id
_entity.type
_entity.pdbx_description
1 polymer ?
#
loop_
_entity_poly.entity_id
_entity_poly.type
_entity_poly.pdbx_seq_one_letter_code
_entity_poly.pdbx_strand_id
1 'polypeptide(L)'
;MTEIESQLLDALLELENAGRTAAHPGPQPDLLSRFKRIDALAGQLPPDADPELRHFLARKSYVKAREHLQGLTAARGSCRS
;
A
#
# COMPACT_ATOMS: atom_id res chain seq x y z
N MET A 1 3.35 -9.02 9.76
CA MET A 1 2.61 -8.76 8.51
C MET A 1 1.43 -9.71 8.47
N THR A 2 0.23 -9.15 8.54
CA THR A 2 -1.05 -9.86 8.41
C THR A 2 -1.38 -10.11 6.93
N GLU A 3 -2.35 -10.97 6.66
CA GLU A 3 -2.78 -11.26 5.29
C GLU A 3 -3.30 -10.00 4.56
N ILE A 4 -4.03 -9.12 5.26
CA ILE A 4 -4.50 -7.85 4.69
C ILE A 4 -3.32 -6.91 4.38
N GLU A 5 -2.31 -6.85 5.24
CA GLU A 5 -1.10 -6.05 5.00
C GLU A 5 -0.32 -6.54 3.79
N SER A 6 -0.20 -7.87 3.62
CA SER A 6 0.45 -8.46 2.44
C SER A 6 -0.33 -8.16 1.16
N GLN A 7 -1.65 -8.33 1.16
CA GLN A 7 -2.50 -7.97 0.02
C GLN A 7 -2.43 -6.47 -0.31
N LEU A 8 -2.34 -5.62 0.72
CA LEU A 8 -2.18 -4.19 0.55
C LEU A 8 -0.83 -3.85 -0.07
N LEU A 9 0.26 -4.50 0.38
CA LEU A 9 1.59 -4.32 -0.20
C LEU A 9 1.59 -4.70 -1.69
N ASP A 10 1.00 -5.85 -2.04
CA ASP A 10 0.88 -6.28 -3.43
C ASP A 10 0.08 -5.28 -4.27
N ALA A 11 -1.06 -4.80 -3.76
CA ALA A 11 -1.87 -3.80 -4.46
C ALA A 11 -1.12 -2.46 -4.68
N LEU A 12 -0.29 -2.05 -3.72
CA LEU A 12 0.55 -0.85 -3.83
C LEU A 12 1.65 -1.04 -4.89
N LEU A 13 2.26 -2.23 -4.97
CA LEU A 13 3.25 -2.56 -5.99
C LEU A 13 2.63 -2.65 -7.39
N GLU A 14 1.44 -3.27 -7.51
CA GLU A 14 0.67 -3.31 -8.76
C GLU A 14 0.32 -1.90 -9.25
N LEU A 15 -0.06 -1.00 -8.35
CA LEU A 15 -0.34 0.40 -8.68
C LEU A 15 0.90 1.12 -9.20
N GLU A 16 2.06 0.96 -8.56
CA GLU A 16 3.29 1.58 -9.02
C GLU A 16 3.70 1.06 -10.41
N ASN A 17 3.65 -0.26 -10.62
CA ASN A 17 3.93 -0.85 -11.92
C ASN A 17 2.95 -0.37 -12.99
N ALA A 18 1.66 -0.30 -12.67
CA ALA A 18 0.65 0.25 -13.57
C ALA A 18 0.95 1.72 -13.92
N GLY A 19 1.31 2.55 -12.94
CA GLY A 19 1.72 3.94 -13.16
C GLY A 19 2.93 4.07 -14.11
N ARG A 20 3.93 3.19 -13.97
CA ARG A 20 5.08 3.14 -14.89
C ARG A 20 4.64 2.75 -16.31
N THR A 21 3.76 1.75 -16.45
CA THR A 21 3.26 1.32 -17.76
C THR A 21 2.34 2.35 -18.43
N ALA A 22 1.61 3.16 -17.65
CA ALA A 22 0.75 4.21 -18.18
C ALA A 22 1.55 5.33 -18.90
N ALA A 23 2.84 5.47 -18.58
CA ALA A 23 3.75 6.38 -19.26
C ALA A 23 4.25 5.85 -20.62
N HIS A 24 3.98 4.59 -20.95
CA HIS A 24 4.37 3.96 -22.22
C HIS A 24 3.17 3.87 -23.19
N PRO A 25 3.41 3.97 -24.51
CA PRO A 25 2.36 3.77 -25.51
C PRO A 25 1.89 2.31 -25.50
N GLY A 26 0.69 2.06 -24.96
CA GLY A 26 0.10 0.73 -24.79
C GLY A 26 -1.32 0.81 -24.20
N PRO A 27 -1.98 -0.34 -23.94
CA PRO A 27 -3.29 -0.37 -23.30
C PRO A 27 -3.22 0.31 -21.93
N GLN A 28 -4.05 1.33 -21.75
CA GLN A 28 -4.02 2.16 -20.55
C GLN A 28 -4.43 1.31 -19.33
N PRO A 29 -3.58 1.16 -18.31
CA PRO A 29 -3.91 0.35 -17.15
C PRO A 29 -5.03 1.02 -16.34
N ASP A 30 -5.97 0.23 -15.84
CA ASP A 30 -7.05 0.74 -15.00
C ASP A 30 -6.54 1.12 -13.60
N LEU A 31 -6.08 2.36 -13.47
CA LEU A 31 -5.59 2.94 -12.21
C LEU A 31 -6.73 3.15 -11.22
N LEU A 32 -7.94 3.46 -11.69
CA LEU A 32 -9.09 3.75 -10.84
C LEU A 32 -9.50 2.51 -10.03
N SER A 33 -9.58 1.35 -10.69
CA SER A 33 -9.90 0.09 -10.01
C SER A 33 -8.82 -0.32 -9.00
N ARG A 34 -7.55 0.01 -9.27
CA ARG A 34 -6.43 -0.23 -8.33
C ARG A 34 -6.52 0.65 -7.08
N PHE A 35 -6.84 1.94 -7.24
CA PHE A 35 -7.08 2.82 -6.08
C PHE A 35 -8.24 2.32 -5.23
N LYS A 36 -9.36 1.93 -5.85
CA LYS A 36 -10.52 1.37 -5.14
C LYS A 36 -10.16 0.10 -4.35
N ARG A 37 -9.33 -0.77 -4.92
CA ARG A 37 -8.84 -1.98 -4.24
C ARG A 37 -8.01 -1.64 -2.99
N ILE A 38 -7.12 -0.66 -3.10
CA ILE A 38 -6.30 -0.18 -1.97
C ILE A 38 -7.20 0.41 -0.87
N ASP A 39 -8.17 1.26 -1.23
CA ASP A 39 -9.10 1.85 -0.26
C ASP A 39 -9.93 0.78 0.46
N ALA A 40 -10.39 -0.25 -0.27
CA ALA A 40 -11.12 -1.37 0.30
C ALA A 40 -10.27 -2.22 1.26
N LEU A 41 -9.00 -2.46 0.93
CA LEU A 41 -8.05 -3.17 1.80
C LEU A 41 -7.69 -2.34 3.03
N ALA A 42 -7.50 -1.03 2.87
CA ALA A 42 -7.23 -0.10 3.95
C ALA A 42 -8.38 -0.07 4.98
N GLY A 43 -9.64 -0.17 4.52
CA GLY A 43 -10.82 -0.28 5.38
C GLY A 43 -10.94 -1.61 6.13
N GLN A 44 -10.24 -2.65 5.67
CA GLN A 44 -10.21 -3.98 6.30
C GLN A 44 -8.98 -4.18 7.19
N LEU A 45 -8.14 -3.15 7.36
CA LEU A 45 -6.98 -3.25 8.24
C LEU A 45 -7.42 -3.58 9.67
N PRO A 46 -6.73 -4.53 10.33
CA PRO A 46 -7.04 -4.88 11.71
C PRO A 46 -6.86 -3.67 12.64
N PRO A 47 -7.56 -3.62 13.78
CA PRO A 47 -7.42 -2.53 14.73
C PRO A 47 -5.99 -2.42 15.30
N ASP A 48 -5.25 -3.53 15.32
CA ASP A 48 -3.85 -3.64 15.74
C ASP A 48 -2.85 -3.19 14.65
N ALA A 49 -3.33 -2.83 13.44
CA ALA A 49 -2.47 -2.34 12.37
C ALA A 49 -1.77 -1.04 12.76
N ASP A 50 -0.54 -0.86 12.26
CA ASP A 50 0.30 0.28 12.59
C ASP A 50 -0.42 1.64 12.32
N PRO A 51 -0.50 2.54 13.31
CA PRO A 51 -1.10 3.85 13.15
C PRO A 51 -0.46 4.69 12.04
N GLU A 52 0.85 4.56 11.79
CA GLU A 52 1.54 5.26 10.70
C GLU A 52 1.07 4.76 9.34
N LEU A 53 0.91 3.45 9.18
CA LEU A 53 0.35 2.85 7.96
C LEU A 53 -1.03 3.43 7.65
N ARG A 54 -1.91 3.48 8.66
CA ARG A 54 -3.27 4.05 8.53
C ARG A 54 -3.20 5.53 8.16
N HIS A 55 -2.28 6.28 8.76
CA HIS A 55 -2.06 7.68 8.42
C HIS A 55 -1.62 7.86 6.95
N PHE A 56 -0.66 7.06 6.48
CA PHE A 56 -0.22 7.13 5.09
C PHE A 56 -1.35 6.83 4.10
N LEU A 57 -2.15 5.80 4.37
CA LEU A 57 -3.30 5.44 3.54
C LEU A 57 -4.38 6.54 3.55
N ALA A 58 -4.70 7.11 4.71
CA ALA A 58 -5.65 8.23 4.81
C ALA A 58 -5.20 9.46 4.03
N ARG A 59 -3.89 9.70 3.94
CA ARG A 59 -3.30 10.78 3.14
C ARG A 59 -3.06 10.42 1.67
N LYS A 60 -3.48 9.22 1.22
CA LYS A 60 -3.20 8.67 -0.12
C LYS A 60 -1.70 8.66 -0.45
N SER A 61 -0.86 8.53 0.57
CA SER A 61 0.59 8.46 0.44
C SER A 61 1.03 7.01 0.22
N TYR A 62 0.67 6.47 -0.95
CA TYR A 62 0.89 5.06 -1.29
C TYR A 62 2.36 4.64 -1.27
N VAL A 63 3.28 5.54 -1.66
CA VAL A 63 4.72 5.29 -1.61
C VAL A 63 5.18 5.07 -0.17
N LYS A 64 4.77 5.92 0.77
CA LYS A 64 5.13 5.79 2.19
C LYS A 64 4.48 4.58 2.84
N ALA A 65 3.23 4.29 2.51
CA ALA A 65 2.54 3.09 2.98
C ALA A 65 3.31 1.82 2.56
N ARG A 66 3.79 1.79 1.31
CA ARG A 66 4.63 0.69 0.82
C ARG A 66 5.97 0.61 1.56
N GLU A 67 6.69 1.73 1.66
CA GLU A 67 7.99 1.78 2.36
C GLU A 67 7.86 1.32 3.82
N HIS A 68 6.77 1.69 4.48
CA HIS A 68 6.45 1.26 5.84
C HIS A 68 6.18 -0.26 5.89
N LEU A 69 5.35 -0.80 4.99
CA LEU A 69 5.07 -2.24 4.90
C LEU A 69 6.30 -3.08 4.53
N GLN A 70 7.25 -2.51 3.77
CA GLN A 70 8.51 -3.17 3.40
C GLN A 70 9.59 -3.07 4.49
N GLY A 71 9.31 -2.37 5.60
CA GLY A 71 10.31 -2.12 6.66
C GLY A 71 11.44 -1.17 6.25
N LEU A 72 11.25 -0.38 5.19
CA LEU A 72 12.19 0.63 4.69
C LEU A 72 12.07 1.96 5.44
N THR A 73 10.90 2.24 6.02
CA THR A 73 10.81 3.23 7.11
C THR A 73 11.47 2.60 8.34
N ALA A 74 12.48 3.26 8.90
CA ALA A 74 13.10 2.85 10.15
C ALA A 74 12.01 2.66 11.20
N ALA A 75 11.60 1.40 11.40
CA ALA A 75 10.57 1.05 12.34
C ALA A 75 11.01 1.58 13.70
N ARG A 76 10.29 2.55 14.25
CA ARG A 76 10.37 2.81 15.68
C ARG A 76 9.70 1.64 16.38
N GLY A 77 10.44 0.55 16.53
CA GLY A 77 10.27 -0.40 17.63
C GLY A 77 9.24 -1.51 17.48
N SER A 78 9.17 -2.23 16.36
CA SER A 78 8.59 -3.60 16.37
C SER A 78 9.68 -4.67 16.31
N CYS A 79 10.61 -4.60 17.27
CA CYS A 79 11.23 -5.83 17.78
C CYS A 79 10.12 -6.65 18.43
N ARG A 80 9.59 -7.64 17.71
CA ARG A 80 8.83 -8.72 18.34
C ARG A 80 9.80 -9.87 18.62
N SER A 81 10.04 -10.07 19.93
CA SER A 81 10.47 -11.26 20.68
C SER A 81 11.55 -12.16 20.10
#